data_AF-A0A1H9PAI5-F1
#
_entry.id   AF-A0A1H9PAI5-F1
#
_cell.length_a   1.000
_cell.length_b   1.000
_cell.length_c   1.000
_cell.angle_alpha   90.00
_cell.angle_beta   90.00
_cell.angle_gamma   90.00
#
_symmetry.space_group_name_H-M   'P 1'
#
loop_
_entity.id
_entity.type
_entity.pdbx_description
1 polymer ?
#
loop_
_entity_poly.entity_id
_entity_poly.type
_entity_poly.pdbx_seq_one_letter_code
_entity_poly.pdbx_strand_id
1 'polypeptide(L)'
;MVDLAVNIDRKKDNKQSCKMRLAMAMKECMKTTSVDNITVKQIVKECGLSRQTFYRHFIDKYDLINWYFDLLLEQSFKEMGDGETIREGLVKKFTYIREESLFFTMAFKVDQQNNLKEHDFIMIYEFYCRLIREKTNAIPDERIRKILEMYCSSSIYMTVKWVLKGMKESESELADLMIGAMPREIYDLYVKLEIL
;
A
#
# COMPACT_ATOMS: atom_id res chain seq x y z
N MET A 1 0.28 -17.78 -13.99
CA MET A 1 -0.18 -16.99 -12.83
C MET A 1 -1.15 -15.95 -13.36
N VAL A 2 -2.42 -16.00 -12.95
CA VAL A 2 -3.40 -14.97 -13.31
C VAL A 2 -3.11 -13.76 -12.42
N ASP A 3 -2.88 -12.60 -13.03
CA ASP A 3 -2.62 -11.34 -12.33
C ASP A 3 -3.70 -11.10 -11.26
N LEU A 4 -3.30 -10.87 -10.01
CA LEU A 4 -4.22 -10.73 -8.87
C LEU A 4 -5.27 -9.64 -9.13
N ALA A 5 -4.88 -8.60 -9.86
CA ALA A 5 -5.76 -7.52 -10.29
C ALA A 5 -6.88 -7.99 -11.23
N VAL A 6 -6.62 -9.02 -12.07
CA VAL A 6 -7.62 -9.64 -12.95
C VAL A 6 -8.65 -10.45 -12.16
N ASN A 7 -8.26 -11.04 -11.02
CA ASN A 7 -9.20 -11.70 -10.13
C ASN A 7 -10.06 -10.71 -9.33
N ILE A 8 -9.52 -9.54 -8.97
CA ILE A 8 -10.26 -8.43 -8.34
C ILE A 8 -11.33 -7.85 -9.30
N ASP A 9 -11.03 -7.78 -10.60
CA ASP A 9 -11.92 -7.24 -11.63
C ASP A 9 -13.19 -8.08 -11.84
N ARG A 10 -13.10 -9.41 -11.69
CA ARG A 10 -14.20 -10.36 -12.00
C ARG A 10 -15.45 -10.27 -11.09
N LYS A 11 -15.41 -9.49 -10.01
CA LYS A 11 -16.52 -9.38 -9.03
C LYS A 11 -17.12 -7.97 -8.86
N LYS A 12 -16.73 -6.96 -9.65
CA LYS A 12 -17.12 -5.55 -9.38
C LYS A 12 -17.76 -4.84 -10.60
N ASP A 13 -18.55 -3.81 -10.27
CA ASP A 13 -19.39 -3.00 -11.18
C ASP A 13 -18.58 -2.24 -12.27
N ASN A 14 -19.23 -1.81 -13.37
CA ASN A 14 -18.58 -1.22 -14.56
C ASN A 14 -17.59 -0.07 -14.27
N LYS A 15 -17.82 0.70 -13.19
CA LYS A 15 -16.96 1.80 -12.76
C LYS A 15 -15.61 1.31 -12.22
N GLN A 16 -15.59 0.18 -11.54
CA GLN A 16 -14.36 -0.44 -11.04
C GLN A 16 -13.51 -0.99 -12.18
N SER A 17 -14.17 -1.58 -13.20
CA SER A 17 -13.50 -2.08 -14.40
C SER A 17 -12.75 -0.98 -15.17
N CYS A 18 -13.31 0.23 -15.25
CA CYS A 18 -12.62 1.38 -15.87
C CYS A 18 -11.36 1.77 -15.09
N LYS A 19 -11.44 1.86 -13.76
CA LYS A 19 -10.29 2.17 -12.91
C LYS A 19 -9.19 1.10 -13.02
N MET A 20 -9.58 -0.17 -13.06
CA MET A 20 -8.64 -1.29 -13.20
C MET A 20 -7.92 -1.25 -14.55
N ARG A 21 -8.63 -1.01 -15.65
CA ARG A 21 -8.03 -0.83 -16.98
C ARG A 21 -7.01 0.30 -17.02
N LEU A 22 -7.27 1.41 -16.32
CA LEU A 22 -6.32 2.52 -16.18
C LEU A 22 -5.08 2.11 -15.39
N ALA A 23 -5.22 1.37 -14.29
CA ALA A 23 -4.10 0.87 -13.51
C ALA A 23 -3.22 -0.12 -14.30
N MET A 24 -3.85 -1.05 -15.03
CA MET A 24 -3.14 -1.98 -15.92
C MET A 24 -2.37 -1.25 -17.02
N ALA A 25 -2.98 -0.24 -17.66
CA ALA A 25 -2.28 0.60 -18.63
C ALA A 25 -1.10 1.38 -18.02
N MET A 26 -1.25 1.87 -16.80
CA MET A 26 -0.14 2.52 -16.08
C MET A 26 1.02 1.53 -15.83
N LYS A 27 0.70 0.31 -15.37
CA LYS A 27 1.68 -0.77 -15.18
C LYS A 27 2.41 -1.13 -16.48
N GLU A 28 1.71 -1.15 -17.61
CA GLU A 28 2.34 -1.36 -18.92
C GLU A 28 3.28 -0.21 -19.31
N CYS A 29 2.85 1.04 -19.13
CA CYS A 29 3.69 2.20 -19.38
C CYS A 29 4.96 2.20 -18.52
N MET A 30 4.87 1.75 -17.26
CA MET A 30 6.00 1.66 -16.31
C MET A 30 7.10 0.68 -16.75
N LYS A 31 6.82 -0.25 -17.67
CA LYS A 31 7.85 -1.18 -18.19
C LYS A 31 8.92 -0.46 -19.01
N THR A 32 8.58 0.66 -19.65
CA THR A 32 9.46 1.35 -20.59
C THR A 32 9.70 2.81 -20.25
N THR A 33 8.88 3.40 -19.37
CA THR A 33 8.91 4.84 -19.06
C THR A 33 8.89 5.05 -17.55
N SER A 34 9.72 5.96 -17.04
CA SER A 34 9.67 6.35 -15.63
C SER A 34 8.34 7.01 -15.28
N VAL A 35 7.88 6.86 -14.05
CA VAL A 35 6.58 7.40 -13.61
C VAL A 35 6.46 8.89 -13.91
N ASP A 36 7.50 9.69 -13.63
CA ASP A 36 7.52 11.13 -13.89
C ASP A 36 7.29 11.48 -15.37
N ASN A 37 7.77 10.65 -16.29
CA ASN A 37 7.66 10.87 -17.75
C ASN A 37 6.39 10.27 -18.36
N ILE A 38 5.65 9.41 -17.64
CA ILE A 38 4.36 8.91 -18.12
C ILE A 38 3.33 10.05 -18.11
N THR A 39 2.62 10.18 -19.22
CA THR A 39 1.53 11.14 -19.40
C THR A 39 0.18 10.45 -19.35
N VAL A 40 -0.86 11.17 -18.91
CA VAL A 40 -2.25 10.71 -19.00
C VAL A 40 -2.62 10.30 -20.44
N LYS A 41 -2.07 10.97 -21.45
CA LYS A 41 -2.27 10.62 -22.87
C LYS A 41 -1.75 9.22 -23.20
N GLN A 42 -0.59 8.83 -22.68
CA GLN A 42 -0.05 7.48 -22.89
C GLN A 42 -0.93 6.44 -22.21
N ILE A 43 -1.31 6.65 -20.95
CA ILE A 43 -2.15 5.73 -20.17
C ILE A 43 -3.48 5.47 -20.90
N VAL A 44 -4.20 6.53 -21.28
CA VAL A 44 -5.52 6.35 -21.91
C VAL A 44 -5.43 5.80 -23.33
N LYS A 45 -4.32 6.05 -24.04
CA LYS A 45 -4.05 5.42 -25.34
C LYS A 45 -3.85 3.91 -25.18
N GLU A 46 -3.11 3.50 -24.16
CA GLU A 46 -2.81 2.09 -23.86
C GLU A 46 -4.09 1.29 -23.58
N CYS A 47 -5.01 1.82 -22.77
CA CYS A 47 -6.27 1.11 -22.46
C CYS A 47 -7.44 1.46 -23.40
N GLY A 48 -7.26 2.31 -24.42
CA GLY A 48 -8.33 2.75 -25.32
C GLY A 48 -9.47 3.56 -24.66
N LEU A 49 -9.17 4.34 -23.61
CA LEU A 49 -10.13 5.23 -22.95
C LEU A 49 -9.87 6.70 -23.34
N SER A 50 -10.78 7.60 -22.96
CA SER A 50 -10.59 9.05 -23.14
C SER A 50 -9.92 9.70 -21.94
N ARG A 51 -9.26 10.85 -22.15
CA ARG A 51 -8.75 11.69 -21.04
C ARG A 51 -9.86 12.13 -20.10
N GLN A 52 -11.05 12.42 -20.63
CA GLN A 52 -12.23 12.74 -19.81
C GLN A 52 -12.61 11.59 -18.88
N THR A 53 -12.50 10.34 -19.36
CA THR A 53 -12.74 9.15 -18.54
C THR A 53 -11.70 9.03 -17.42
N PHE A 54 -10.41 9.29 -17.72
CA PHE A 54 -9.36 9.33 -16.70
C PHE A 54 -9.69 10.35 -15.60
N TYR A 55 -9.94 11.60 -15.98
CA TYR A 55 -10.16 12.69 -15.01
C TYR A 55 -11.49 12.59 -14.25
N ARG A 56 -12.43 11.75 -14.71
CA ARG A 56 -13.62 11.38 -13.93
C ARG A 56 -13.29 10.44 -12.76
N HIS A 57 -12.15 9.76 -12.80
CA HIS A 57 -11.75 8.76 -11.82
C HIS A 57 -10.55 9.18 -10.98
N PHE A 58 -9.61 9.92 -11.56
CA PHE A 58 -8.34 10.29 -10.93
C PHE A 58 -7.96 11.73 -11.26
N ILE A 59 -7.49 12.47 -10.26
CA ILE A 59 -7.03 13.86 -10.48
C ILE A 59 -5.72 13.90 -11.28
N ASP A 60 -4.84 12.92 -11.07
CA ASP A 60 -3.58 12.76 -11.76
C ASP A 60 -3.11 11.27 -11.76
N LYS A 61 -1.90 11.02 -12.26
CA LYS A 61 -1.32 9.66 -12.33
C LYS A 61 -0.86 9.12 -10.97
N TYR A 62 -0.58 10.00 -9.99
CA TYR A 62 -0.17 9.58 -8.64
C TYR A 62 -1.39 9.14 -7.84
N ASP A 63 -2.52 9.82 -8.00
CA ASP A 63 -3.82 9.41 -7.46
C ASP A 63 -4.25 8.03 -7.99
N LEU A 64 -4.02 7.75 -9.28
CA LEU A 64 -4.19 6.40 -9.84
C LEU A 64 -3.28 5.36 -9.17
N ILE A 65 -2.01 5.70 -8.92
CA ILE A 65 -1.05 4.81 -8.26
C ILE A 65 -1.50 4.52 -6.82
N ASN A 66 -1.87 5.57 -6.07
CA ASN A 66 -2.31 5.48 -4.69
C ASN A 66 -3.60 4.65 -4.59
N TRP A 67 -4.57 4.88 -5.48
CA TRP A 67 -5.78 4.05 -5.54
C TRP A 67 -5.50 2.57 -5.83
N TYR A 68 -4.55 2.28 -6.73
CA TYR A 68 -4.19 0.89 -7.01
C TYR A 68 -3.50 0.24 -5.79
N PHE A 69 -2.68 1.00 -5.07
CA PHE A 69 -2.10 0.56 -3.80
C PHE A 69 -3.16 0.34 -2.71
N ASP A 70 -4.16 1.22 -2.61
CA ASP A 70 -5.28 1.08 -1.66
C ASP A 70 -6.02 -0.22 -1.85
N LEU A 71 -6.27 -0.64 -3.10
CA LEU A 71 -6.93 -1.91 -3.36
C LEU A 71 -6.16 -3.11 -2.79
N LEU A 72 -4.83 -3.06 -2.88
CA LEU A 72 -3.96 -4.13 -2.40
C LEU A 72 -3.85 -4.09 -0.87
N LEU A 73 -3.72 -2.90 -0.28
CA LEU A 73 -3.68 -2.73 1.16
C LEU A 73 -5.02 -3.01 1.84
N GLU A 74 -6.14 -2.60 1.25
CA GLU A 74 -7.47 -2.87 1.79
C GLU A 74 -7.70 -4.38 1.91
N GLN A 75 -7.21 -5.17 0.94
CA GLN A 75 -7.29 -6.62 1.00
C GLN A 75 -6.41 -7.19 2.14
N SER A 76 -5.20 -6.65 2.31
CA SER A 76 -4.31 -7.01 3.42
C SER A 76 -4.89 -6.63 4.80
N PHE A 77 -5.45 -5.42 4.96
CA PHE A 77 -5.94 -4.91 6.24
C PHE A 77 -7.36 -5.35 6.61
N LYS A 78 -8.23 -5.65 5.65
CA LYS A 78 -9.56 -6.19 5.96
C LYS A 78 -9.46 -7.53 6.66
N GLU A 79 -8.52 -8.36 6.23
CA GLU A 79 -8.29 -9.69 6.81
C GLU A 79 -7.69 -9.60 8.23
N MET A 80 -6.92 -8.54 8.54
CA MET A 80 -6.43 -8.24 9.91
C MET A 80 -7.55 -7.91 10.93
N GLY A 81 -8.76 -7.59 10.47
CA GLY A 81 -9.92 -7.39 11.35
C GLY A 81 -10.66 -8.68 11.71
N ASP A 82 -10.41 -9.78 10.98
CA ASP A 82 -11.15 -11.05 11.08
C ASP A 82 -10.40 -12.11 11.93
N GLY A 83 -9.59 -11.65 12.89
CA GLY A 83 -8.85 -12.52 13.83
C GLY A 83 -7.40 -12.80 13.44
N GLU A 84 -6.88 -12.13 12.42
CA GLU A 84 -5.47 -12.21 12.04
C GLU A 84 -4.59 -11.18 12.80
N THR A 85 -3.34 -11.56 13.03
CA THR A 85 -2.32 -10.76 13.72
C THR A 85 -1.74 -9.67 12.81
N ILE A 86 -1.12 -8.65 13.42
CA ILE A 86 -0.35 -7.64 12.67
C ILE A 86 0.73 -8.30 11.79
N ARG A 87 1.34 -9.38 12.28
CA ARG A 87 2.36 -10.13 11.55
C ARG A 87 1.81 -10.71 10.24
N GLU A 88 0.70 -11.44 10.30
CA GLU A 88 0.06 -12.05 9.12
C GLU A 88 -0.30 -10.98 8.10
N GLY A 89 -0.79 -9.86 8.61
CA GLY A 89 -1.08 -8.69 7.82
C GLY A 89 0.11 -8.11 7.06
N LEU A 90 1.24 -7.90 7.76
CA LEU A 90 2.48 -7.45 7.16
C LEU A 90 3.00 -8.43 6.11
N VAL A 91 2.94 -9.73 6.38
CA VAL A 91 3.32 -10.77 5.41
C VAL A 91 2.49 -10.63 4.13
N LYS A 92 1.17 -10.50 4.23
CA LYS A 92 0.30 -10.30 3.06
C LYS A 92 0.63 -9.04 2.29
N LYS A 93 0.82 -7.90 2.99
CA LYS A 93 1.28 -6.65 2.36
C LYS A 93 2.55 -6.88 1.56
N PHE A 94 3.56 -7.51 2.14
CA PHE A 94 4.83 -7.76 1.46
C PHE A 94 4.70 -8.75 0.31
N THR A 95 3.82 -9.76 0.41
CA THR A 95 3.51 -10.69 -0.68
C THR A 95 2.96 -9.92 -1.88
N TYR A 96 1.98 -9.04 -1.67
CA TYR A 96 1.43 -8.23 -2.76
C TYR A 96 2.45 -7.29 -3.37
N ILE A 97 3.31 -6.68 -2.55
CA ILE A 97 4.40 -5.84 -3.06
C ILE A 97 5.36 -6.65 -3.92
N ARG A 98 5.68 -7.90 -3.56
CA ARG A 98 6.54 -8.78 -4.36
C ARG A 98 5.86 -9.20 -5.66
N GLU A 99 4.61 -9.62 -5.60
CA GLU A 99 3.83 -10.02 -6.78
C GLU A 99 3.75 -8.88 -7.82
N GLU A 100 3.61 -7.64 -7.34
CA GLU A 100 3.56 -6.43 -8.16
C GLU A 100 4.89 -5.65 -8.19
N SER A 101 6.01 -6.37 -8.04
CA SER A 101 7.36 -5.81 -7.85
C SER A 101 7.76 -4.69 -8.81
N LEU A 102 7.49 -4.84 -10.11
CA LEU A 102 7.79 -3.81 -11.11
C LEU A 102 7.04 -2.50 -10.81
N PHE A 103 5.74 -2.61 -10.54
CA PHE A 103 4.88 -1.46 -10.28
C PHE A 103 5.39 -0.70 -9.05
N PHE A 104 5.61 -1.41 -7.95
CA PHE A 104 6.07 -0.80 -6.70
C PHE A 104 7.49 -0.26 -6.78
N THR A 105 8.40 -0.96 -7.47
CA THR A 105 9.75 -0.46 -7.72
C THR A 105 9.73 0.86 -8.47
N MET A 106 8.81 1.02 -9.43
CA MET A 106 8.69 2.27 -10.20
C MET A 106 7.96 3.36 -9.41
N ALA A 107 6.91 3.01 -8.68
CA ALA A 107 6.13 3.94 -7.87
C ALA A 107 6.92 4.51 -6.68
N PHE A 108 7.68 3.69 -5.95
CA PHE A 108 8.46 4.14 -4.78
C PHE A 108 9.69 5.00 -5.14
N LYS A 109 10.08 5.07 -6.42
CA LYS A 109 11.14 6.00 -6.89
C LYS A 109 10.66 7.44 -7.00
N VAL A 110 9.35 7.67 -7.02
CA VAL A 110 8.76 9.01 -7.15
C VAL A 110 8.92 9.77 -5.83
N ASP A 111 9.26 11.05 -5.95
CA ASP A 111 9.39 11.98 -4.82
C ASP A 111 8.60 13.29 -5.05
N GLN A 112 7.55 13.20 -5.86
CA GLN A 112 6.63 14.30 -6.16
C GLN A 112 5.54 14.41 -5.08
N GLN A 113 4.72 15.46 -5.16
CA GLN A 113 3.50 15.58 -4.35
C GLN A 113 2.59 14.37 -4.59
N ASN A 114 1.89 13.91 -3.53
CA ASN A 114 1.00 12.74 -3.57
C ASN A 114 1.73 11.43 -3.89
N ASN A 115 3.01 11.32 -3.51
CA ASN A 115 3.78 10.10 -3.75
C ASN A 115 3.32 8.94 -2.86
N LEU A 116 3.65 7.74 -3.32
CA LEU A 116 3.26 6.50 -2.66
C LEU A 116 3.83 6.34 -1.25
N LYS A 117 5.00 6.93 -0.94
CA LYS A 117 5.63 6.78 0.39
C LYS A 117 4.82 7.52 1.46
N GLU A 118 4.42 8.76 1.16
CA GLU A 118 3.58 9.58 2.03
C GLU A 118 2.20 8.94 2.21
N HIS A 119 1.63 8.45 1.12
CA HIS A 119 0.34 7.75 1.15
C HIS A 119 0.38 6.45 1.99
N ASP A 120 1.42 5.63 1.82
CA ASP A 120 1.63 4.41 2.64
C ASP A 120 1.84 4.75 4.12
N PHE A 121 2.59 5.82 4.41
CA PHE A 121 2.76 6.31 5.78
C PHE A 121 1.41 6.65 6.44
N ILE A 122 0.58 7.45 5.78
CA ILE A 122 -0.73 7.88 6.31
C ILE A 122 -1.61 6.66 6.61
N MET A 123 -1.67 5.71 5.67
CA MET A 123 -2.49 4.51 5.85
C MET A 123 -2.02 3.60 6.96
N ILE A 124 -0.71 3.30 7.02
CA ILE A 124 -0.14 2.44 8.05
C ILE A 124 -0.29 3.09 9.43
N TYR A 125 -0.07 4.39 9.52
CA TYR A 125 -0.23 5.14 10.76
C TYR A 125 -1.69 5.12 11.26
N GLU A 126 -2.66 5.42 10.38
CA GLU A 126 -4.08 5.37 10.76
C GLU A 126 -4.52 3.93 11.08
N PHE A 127 -3.98 2.92 10.39
CA PHE A 127 -4.21 1.52 10.71
C PHE A 127 -3.83 1.19 12.16
N TYR A 128 -2.60 1.52 12.58
CA TYR A 128 -2.15 1.29 13.95
C TYR A 128 -2.97 2.08 14.98
N CYS A 129 -3.36 3.32 14.67
CA CYS A 129 -4.23 4.11 15.54
C CYS A 129 -5.64 3.52 15.65
N ARG A 130 -6.17 2.99 14.56
CA ARG A 130 -7.49 2.34 14.49
C ARG A 130 -7.52 1.05 15.32
N LEU A 131 -6.48 0.21 15.26
CA LEU A 131 -6.38 -0.99 16.08
C LEU A 131 -6.51 -0.69 17.58
N ILE A 132 -5.84 0.36 18.05
CA ILE A 132 -5.96 0.81 19.45
C ILE A 132 -7.39 1.27 19.73
N ARG A 133 -7.98 2.06 18.82
CA ARG A 133 -9.34 2.61 18.98
C ARG A 133 -10.40 1.51 19.04
N GLU A 134 -10.30 0.50 18.18
CA GLU A 134 -11.24 -0.63 18.13
C GLU A 134 -11.17 -1.49 19.41
N LYS A 135 -9.98 -1.69 19.99
CA LYS A 135 -9.80 -2.51 21.20
C LYS A 135 -10.03 -1.76 22.51
N THR A 136 -9.84 -0.44 22.54
CA THR A 136 -9.92 0.38 23.77
C THR A 136 -11.11 1.32 23.83
N ASN A 137 -11.82 1.53 22.71
CA ASN A 137 -12.81 2.60 22.52
C ASN A 137 -12.27 4.01 22.78
N ALA A 138 -10.95 4.22 22.68
CA ALA A 138 -10.29 5.50 22.89
C ALA A 138 -9.27 5.81 21.78
N ILE A 139 -9.06 7.09 21.50
CA ILE A 139 -7.99 7.52 20.59
C ILE A 139 -6.65 7.41 21.33
N PRO A 140 -5.56 6.96 20.67
CA PRO A 140 -4.24 6.96 21.29
C PRO A 140 -3.82 8.35 21.74
N ASP A 141 -3.21 8.44 22.92
CA ASP A 141 -2.70 9.70 23.45
C ASP A 141 -1.56 10.26 22.58
N GLU A 142 -1.14 11.50 22.87
CA GLU A 142 -0.10 12.18 22.09
C GLU A 142 1.24 11.44 22.08
N ARG A 143 1.60 10.80 23.19
CA ARG A 143 2.87 10.09 23.31
C ARG A 143 2.86 8.85 22.42
N ILE A 144 1.80 8.04 22.51
CA ILE A 144 1.63 6.85 21.67
C ILE A 144 1.60 7.23 20.19
N ARG A 145 0.89 8.31 19.83
CA ARG A 145 0.87 8.82 18.44
C ARG A 145 2.26 9.19 17.92
N LYS A 146 3.07 9.92 18.71
CA LYS A 146 4.45 10.26 18.33
C LYS A 146 5.35 9.02 18.19
N ILE A 147 5.18 8.02 19.05
CA ILE A 147 5.93 6.75 18.95
C ILE A 147 5.53 5.99 17.68
N LEU A 148 4.23 5.91 17.39
CA LEU A 148 3.72 5.31 16.16
C LEU A 148 4.21 6.05 14.92
N GLU A 149 4.24 7.39 14.93
CA GLU A 149 4.77 8.20 13.83
C GLU A 149 6.24 7.87 13.54
N MET A 150 7.10 7.81 14.56
CA MET A 150 8.51 7.43 14.40
C MET A 150 8.69 6.00 13.89
N TYR A 151 7.91 5.06 14.44
CA TYR A 151 7.94 3.66 14.04
C TYR A 151 7.47 3.50 12.59
N CYS A 152 6.32 4.06 12.22
CA CYS A 152 5.78 4.01 10.86
C CYS A 152 6.75 4.64 9.86
N SER A 153 7.35 5.77 10.18
CA SER A 153 8.36 6.41 9.33
C SER A 153 9.54 5.47 9.04
N SER A 154 10.03 4.77 10.06
CA SER A 154 11.12 3.79 9.93
C SER A 154 10.69 2.57 9.12
N SER A 155 9.46 2.08 9.32
CA SER A 155 8.89 0.96 8.59
C SER A 155 8.68 1.26 7.11
N ILE A 156 8.23 2.46 6.76
CA ILE A 156 8.12 2.92 5.36
C ILE A 156 9.50 3.01 4.73
N TYR A 157 10.48 3.62 5.41
CA TYR A 157 11.86 3.68 4.92
C TYR A 157 12.41 2.28 4.61
N MET A 158 12.22 1.33 5.52
CA MET A 158 12.70 -0.04 5.34
C MET A 158 11.96 -0.78 4.22
N THR A 159 10.65 -0.56 4.07
CA THR A 159 9.85 -1.12 2.96
C THR A 159 10.36 -0.60 1.62
N VAL A 160 10.54 0.72 1.47
CA VAL A 160 11.09 1.33 0.25
C VAL A 160 12.48 0.78 -0.06
N LYS A 161 13.35 0.70 0.95
CA LYS A 161 14.71 0.15 0.80
C LYS A 161 14.67 -1.30 0.35
N TRP A 162 13.80 -2.13 0.92
CA TRP A 162 13.64 -3.53 0.56
C TRP A 162 13.20 -3.66 -0.91
N VAL A 163 12.18 -2.92 -1.33
CA VAL A 163 11.72 -2.90 -2.73
C VAL A 163 12.84 -2.49 -3.68
N LEU A 164 13.50 -1.35 -3.43
CA LEU A 164 14.52 -0.80 -4.32
C LEU A 164 15.81 -1.63 -4.36
N LYS A 165 16.07 -2.46 -3.35
CA LYS A 165 17.23 -3.38 -3.32
C LYS A 165 16.92 -4.80 -3.79
N GLY A 166 15.75 -5.01 -4.41
CA GLY A 166 15.38 -6.27 -5.04
C GLY A 166 14.74 -7.29 -4.10
N MET A 167 14.17 -6.85 -2.98
CA MET A 167 13.36 -7.66 -2.07
C MET A 167 14.07 -8.94 -1.61
N LYS A 168 15.28 -8.79 -1.07
CA LYS A 168 16.18 -9.90 -0.75
C LYS A 168 15.65 -10.77 0.38
N GLU A 169 15.21 -10.13 1.46
CA GLU A 169 14.53 -10.76 2.58
C GLU A 169 13.19 -11.34 2.11
N SER A 170 12.77 -12.47 2.67
CA SER A 170 11.43 -12.99 2.48
C SER A 170 10.40 -12.06 3.16
N GLU A 171 9.14 -12.22 2.77
CA GLU A 171 8.00 -11.47 3.30
C GLU A 171 7.86 -11.67 4.80
N SER A 172 8.05 -12.90 5.27
CA SER A 172 8.04 -13.22 6.70
C SER A 172 9.25 -12.67 7.43
N GLU A 173 10.45 -12.76 6.85
CA GLU A 173 11.66 -12.21 7.46
C GLU A 173 11.56 -10.69 7.65
N LEU A 174 11.03 -9.99 6.65
CA LEU A 174 10.80 -8.55 6.75
C LEU A 174 9.70 -8.23 7.76
N ALA A 175 8.59 -8.97 7.76
CA ALA A 175 7.52 -8.80 8.75
C ALA A 175 8.04 -9.00 10.19
N ASP A 176 8.82 -10.06 10.43
CA ASP A 176 9.43 -10.36 11.71
C ASP A 176 10.41 -9.27 12.14
N LEU A 177 11.18 -8.71 11.21
CA LEU A 177 12.06 -7.56 11.48
C LEU A 177 11.25 -6.32 11.89
N MET A 178 10.14 -6.01 11.20
CA MET A 178 9.29 -4.88 11.55
C MET A 178 8.67 -5.05 12.93
N ILE A 179 8.11 -6.23 13.23
CA ILE A 179 7.57 -6.56 14.56
C ILE A 179 8.66 -6.45 15.63
N GLY A 180 9.85 -7.00 15.39
CA GLY A 180 10.98 -6.93 16.33
C GLY A 180 11.54 -5.53 16.55
N ALA A 181 11.38 -4.62 15.56
CA ALA A 181 11.77 -3.22 15.66
C ALA A 181 10.71 -2.35 16.35
N MET A 182 9.52 -2.89 16.64
CA MET A 182 8.45 -2.16 17.28
C MET A 182 8.90 -1.66 18.66
N PRO A 183 8.72 -0.36 18.97
CA PRO A 183 9.06 0.17 20.28
C PRO A 183 8.33 -0.61 21.38
N ARG A 184 9.05 -0.96 22.45
CA ARG A 184 8.54 -1.81 23.55
C ARG A 184 7.17 -1.38 24.06
N GLU A 185 6.95 -0.07 24.20
CA GLU A 185 5.67 0.46 24.67
C GLU A 185 4.49 0.15 23.74
N ILE A 186 4.71 0.19 22.43
CA ILE A 186 3.69 -0.20 21.43
C ILE A 186 3.53 -1.72 21.41
N TYR A 187 4.64 -2.45 21.49
CA TYR A 187 4.63 -3.91 21.52
C TYR A 187 3.84 -4.45 22.72
N ASP A 188 4.18 -4.02 23.93
CA ASP A 188 3.51 -4.43 25.17
C ASP A 188 2.02 -4.07 25.15
N LEU A 189 1.68 -2.89 24.59
CA LEU A 189 0.30 -2.48 24.39
C LEU A 189 -0.44 -3.45 23.45
N TYR A 190 0.13 -3.78 22.29
CA TYR A 190 -0.54 -4.67 21.33
C TYR A 190 -0.61 -6.12 21.78
N VAL A 191 0.36 -6.61 22.56
CA VAL A 191 0.26 -7.91 23.25
C VAL A 191 -0.93 -7.90 24.22
N LYS A 192 -1.05 -6.86 25.05
CA LYS A 192 -2.17 -6.71 25.99
C LYS A 192 -3.54 -6.64 25.30
N LEU A 193 -3.58 -6.09 24.09
CA LEU A 193 -4.80 -5.97 23.29
C LEU A 193 -5.09 -7.20 22.39
N GLU A 194 -4.24 -8.23 22.47
CA GLU A 194 -4.37 -9.48 21.68
C GLU A 194 -4.45 -9.19 20.17
N ILE A 195 -3.47 -8.43 19.64
CA ILE A 195 -3.37 -8.07 18.21
C ILE A 195 -2.01 -8.50 17.60
N LEU A 196 -1.02 -8.81 18.44
CA LEU A 196 0.30 -9.30 18.04
C LEU A 196 0.36 -10.83 18.05
#